data_AF-A0A382SCC2-F1
#
_entry.id   AF-A0A382SCC2-F1
#
_cell.length_a   1.000
_cell.length_b   1.000
_cell.length_c   1.000
_cell.angle_alpha   90.00
_cell.angle_beta   90.00
_cell.angle_gamma   90.00
#
_symmetry.space_group_name_H-M   'P 1'
#
loop_
_entity.id
_entity.type
_entity.pdbx_description
1 polymer ?
#
loop_
_entity_poly.entity_id
_entity_poly.type
_entity_poly.pdbx_seq_one_letter_code
_entity_poly.pdbx_strand_id
1 'polypeptide(L)'
;MNIYDCFMYFDEDMLLDLRLNILNSYVKRFIITEATYTHSGAKKKLNFDLNKFNKFKDKIEYIVVDTPPPDILPIDQNDTKEKRGEKLILNGYARDNYQRNNLNR
;
A
#
# COMPACT_ATOMS: atom_id res chain seq x y z
N MET A 1 15.78 18.65 10.86
CA MET A 1 15.10 17.96 9.74
C MET A 1 14.21 16.88 10.34
N ASN A 2 12.94 16.75 9.95
CA ASN A 2 12.11 15.62 10.36
C ASN A 2 12.24 14.50 9.31
N ILE A 3 12.58 13.29 9.74
CA ILE A 3 12.69 12.12 8.85
C ILE A 3 11.46 11.24 9.08
N TYR A 4 10.81 10.82 7.99
CA TYR A 4 9.63 9.96 7.99
C TYR A 4 9.93 8.73 7.17
N ASP A 5 9.47 7.58 7.65
CA ASP A 5 9.58 6.31 6.95
C ASP A 5 8.22 5.94 6.35
N CYS A 6 8.08 6.09 5.03
CA CYS A 6 6.82 5.89 4.32
C CYS A 6 6.87 4.62 3.47
N PHE A 7 5.89 3.72 3.62
CA PHE A 7 5.85 2.47 2.87
C PHE A 7 4.46 1.84 2.80
N MET A 8 4.30 0.91 1.86
CA MET A 8 3.08 0.13 1.68
C MET A 8 3.21 -1.21 2.40
N TYR A 9 2.17 -1.64 3.11
CA TYR A 9 2.13 -2.91 3.82
C TYR A 9 1.32 -3.96 3.05
N PHE A 10 1.85 -5.19 2.99
CA PHE A 10 1.23 -6.33 2.30
C PHE A 10 1.42 -7.65 3.05
N ASP A 11 0.95 -7.72 4.31
CA ASP A 11 0.95 -8.97 5.11
C ASP A 11 2.34 -9.47 5.53
N GLU A 12 3.29 -8.55 5.72
CA GLU A 12 4.70 -8.87 5.99
C GLU A 12 5.09 -8.51 7.44
N ASP A 13 4.40 -9.07 8.43
CA ASP A 13 4.57 -8.70 9.85
C ASP A 13 6.01 -8.80 10.36
N MET A 14 6.73 -9.86 9.96
CA MET A 14 8.11 -10.08 10.37
C MET A 14 9.05 -8.99 9.82
N LEU A 15 8.89 -8.60 8.55
CA LEU A 15 9.69 -7.55 7.93
C LEU A 15 9.35 -6.18 8.53
N LEU A 16 8.07 -5.94 8.81
CA LEU A 16 7.62 -4.73 9.48
C LEU A 16 8.23 -4.62 10.88
N ASP A 17 8.17 -5.66 11.70
CA ASP A 17 8.77 -5.64 13.05
C ASP A 17 10.27 -5.32 12.99
N LEU A 18 10.99 -5.96 12.08
CA LEU A 18 12.41 -5.71 11.86
C LEU A 18 12.67 -4.24 11.47
N ARG A 19 11.92 -3.72 10.49
CA ARG A 19 12.04 -2.33 10.01
C ARG A 19 11.77 -1.33 11.12
N LEU A 20 10.69 -1.53 11.89
CA LEU A 20 10.33 -0.65 13.01
C LEU A 20 11.44 -0.66 14.07
N ASN A 21 11.96 -1.82 14.46
CA ASN A 21 13.03 -1.91 15.46
C ASN A 21 14.34 -1.23 14.98
N ILE A 22 14.73 -1.42 13.72
CA ILE A 22 15.96 -0.83 13.16
C ILE A 22 15.83 0.70 13.04
N LEU A 23 14.69 1.20 12.54
CA LEU A 23 14.56 2.61 12.17
C LEU A 23 14.01 3.51 13.28
N ASN A 24 13.48 2.95 14.38
CA ASN A 24 12.79 3.72 15.42
C ASN A 24 13.62 4.88 16.02
N SER A 25 14.94 4.75 16.15
CA SER A 25 15.79 5.82 16.67
C SER A 25 16.08 6.93 15.65
N TYR A 26 15.89 6.66 14.35
CA TYR A 26 16.27 7.55 13.26
C TYR A 26 15.09 8.33 12.69
N VAL A 27 13.87 7.82 12.85
CA VAL A 27 12.67 8.40 12.24
C VAL A 27 11.71 8.96 13.28
N LYS A 28 11.04 10.04 12.89
CA LYS A 28 10.03 10.71 13.70
C LYS A 28 8.73 9.91 13.71
N ARG A 29 8.31 9.41 12.55
CA ARG A 29 7.10 8.60 12.36
C ARG A 29 7.30 7.58 11.25
N PHE A 30 6.49 6.52 11.34
CA PHE A 30 6.28 5.52 10.32
C PHE A 30 4.91 5.77 9.68
N ILE A 31 4.87 6.03 8.38
CA ILE A 31 3.63 6.21 7.61
C ILE A 31 3.40 4.92 6.83
N ILE A 32 2.41 4.16 7.27
CA ILE A 32 2.10 2.84 6.72
C ILE A 32 0.80 2.96 5.93
N THR A 33 0.79 2.52 4.69
CA THR A 33 -0.44 2.46 3.90
C THR A 33 -0.81 1.04 3.48
N GLU A 34 -2.10 0.72 3.52
CA GLU A 34 -2.66 -0.53 3.00
C GLU A 34 -3.94 -0.25 2.22
N ALA A 35 -4.09 -0.89 1.04
CA ALA A 35 -5.29 -0.77 0.22
C ALA A 35 -6.29 -1.90 0.47
N THR A 36 -7.59 -1.67 0.26
CA THR A 36 -8.62 -2.74 0.29
C THR A 36 -8.71 -3.53 -1.02
N TYR A 37 -7.75 -3.33 -1.93
CA TYR A 37 -7.65 -4.04 -3.20
C TYR A 37 -6.22 -4.48 -3.46
N THR A 38 -6.04 -5.59 -4.18
CA THR A 38 -4.76 -6.00 -4.74
C THR A 38 -4.43 -5.14 -5.98
N HIS A 39 -3.16 -5.16 -6.41
CA HIS A 39 -2.79 -4.53 -7.69
C HIS A 39 -3.50 -5.17 -8.89
N SER A 40 -3.96 -6.42 -8.79
CA SER A 40 -4.82 -7.05 -9.80
C SER A 40 -6.28 -6.59 -9.77
N GLY A 41 -6.68 -5.80 -8.77
CA GLY A 41 -8.02 -5.22 -8.64
C GLY A 41 -9.02 -6.08 -7.85
N ALA A 42 -8.58 -7.21 -7.30
CA ALA A 42 -9.41 -8.02 -6.41
C ALA A 42 -9.54 -7.34 -5.05
N LYS A 43 -10.72 -7.41 -4.42
CA LYS A 43 -10.88 -6.95 -3.03
C LYS A 43 -10.02 -7.80 -2.10
N LYS A 44 -9.31 -7.15 -1.18
CA LYS A 44 -8.57 -7.80 -0.10
C LYS A 44 -9.02 -7.26 1.26
N LYS A 45 -8.80 -8.06 2.30
CA LYS A 45 -8.92 -7.60 3.69
C LYS A 45 -7.66 -6.82 4.06
N LEU A 46 -7.81 -5.92 5.02
CA LEU A 46 -6.68 -5.25 5.66
C LEU A 46 -6.07 -6.23 6.67
N ASN A 47 -4.76 -6.44 6.58
CA ASN A 47 -4.04 -7.38 7.43
C ASN A 47 -3.24 -6.66 8.54
N PHE A 48 -3.00 -5.36 8.39
CA PHE A 48 -2.25 -4.60 9.39
C PHE A 48 -3.01 -4.54 10.72
N ASP A 49 -2.34 -4.93 11.80
CA ASP A 49 -2.86 -4.88 13.17
C ASP A 49 -1.89 -4.11 14.07
N LEU A 50 -2.30 -2.91 14.48
CA LEU A 50 -1.51 -2.04 15.34
C LEU A 50 -1.15 -2.70 16.69
N ASN A 51 -1.99 -3.61 17.19
CA ASN A 51 -1.76 -4.26 18.48
C ASN A 51 -0.49 -5.13 18.48
N LYS A 52 -0.10 -5.67 17.32
CA LYS A 52 1.15 -6.43 17.16
C LYS A 52 2.39 -5.53 17.31
N PHE A 53 2.24 -4.22 17.07
CA PHE A 53 3.34 -3.25 17.05
C PHE A 53 3.18 -2.17 18.14
N ASN A 54 2.55 -2.51 19.27
CA ASN A 54 2.22 -1.58 20.35
C ASN A 54 3.40 -0.74 20.86
N LYS A 55 4.63 -1.28 20.80
CA LYS A 55 5.87 -0.56 21.15
C LYS A 55 6.08 0.73 20.34
N PHE A 56 5.54 0.79 19.13
CA PHE A 56 5.74 1.88 18.18
C PHE A 56 4.45 2.66 17.90
N LYS A 57 3.36 2.37 18.62
CA LYS A 57 2.01 2.92 18.35
C LYS A 57 1.99 4.45 18.22
N ASP A 58 2.77 5.14 19.05
CA ASP A 58 2.79 6.61 19.11
C ASP A 58 3.54 7.24 17.92
N LYS A 59 4.28 6.42 17.16
CA LYS A 59 5.02 6.82 15.95
C LYS A 59 4.38 6.31 14.66
N ILE A 60 3.42 5.39 14.72
CA ILE A 60 2.80 4.82 13.53
C ILE A 60 1.58 5.66 13.15
N GLU A 61 1.53 6.05 11.89
CA GLU A 61 0.37 6.61 11.23
C GLU A 61 -0.07 5.62 10.14
N TYR A 62 -1.32 5.17 10.22
CA TYR A 62 -1.85 4.14 9.32
C TYR A 62 -2.91 4.72 8.40
N ILE A 63 -2.68 4.61 7.09
CA ILE A 63 -3.52 5.17 6.02
C ILE A 63 -4.15 4.04 5.22
N VAL A 64 -5.46 3.89 5.35
CA VAL A 64 -6.24 2.95 4.55
C VAL A 64 -6.63 3.58 3.21
N VAL A 65 -6.33 2.89 2.12
CA VAL A 65 -6.77 3.27 0.77
C VAL A 65 -7.93 2.38 0.36
N ASP A 66 -9.15 2.90 0.49
CA ASP A 66 -10.40 2.17 0.28
C ASP A 66 -11.05 2.43 -1.09
N THR A 67 -10.45 3.31 -1.88
CA THR A 67 -10.91 3.71 -3.22
C THR A 67 -9.93 3.23 -4.29
N PRO A 68 -10.41 2.72 -5.43
CA PRO A 68 -9.55 2.48 -6.58
C PRO A 68 -9.16 3.81 -7.24
N PRO A 69 -8.06 3.83 -8.02
CA PRO A 69 -7.71 5.00 -8.81
C PRO A 69 -8.80 5.33 -9.85
N PRO A 70 -8.97 6.61 -10.19
CA PRO A 70 -10.02 7.06 -11.12
C PRO A 70 -9.75 6.67 -12.58
N ASP A 71 -8.50 6.37 -12.93
CA ASP A 71 -8.01 6.14 -14.30
C ASP A 71 -7.85 4.64 -14.65
N ILE A 72 -8.60 3.76 -13.98
CA ILE A 72 -8.62 2.32 -14.33
C ILE A 72 -9.22 2.09 -15.72
N LEU A 73 -8.47 1.38 -16.55
CA LEU A 73 -8.89 0.95 -17.87
C LEU A 73 -9.85 -0.25 -17.77
N PRO A 74 -11.07 -0.15 -18.33
CA PRO A 74 -12.02 -1.27 -18.32
C PRO A 74 -11.51 -2.40 -19.22
N ILE A 75 -11.63 -3.63 -18.73
CA ILE A 75 -11.28 -4.85 -19.48
C ILE A 75 -12.55 -5.35 -20.18
N ASP A 76 -12.51 -5.40 -21.51
CA ASP A 76 -13.63 -5.89 -22.33
C ASP A 76 -13.47 -7.38 -22.63
N GLN A 77 -14.56 -8.08 -22.92
CA GLN A 77 -14.53 -9.48 -23.34
C GLN A 77 -14.02 -9.63 -24.78
N ASN A 78 -14.19 -8.60 -25.61
CA ASN A 78 -13.75 -8.54 -27.00
C ASN A 78 -12.29 -8.07 -27.15
N ASP A 79 -11.60 -7.73 -26.05
CA ASP A 79 -10.18 -7.39 -26.11
C ASP A 79 -9.37 -8.62 -26.54
N THR A 80 -8.44 -8.41 -27.49
CA THR A 80 -7.39 -9.39 -27.80
C THR A 80 -6.58 -9.71 -26.55
N LYS A 81 -5.95 -10.89 -26.48
CA LYS A 81 -5.14 -11.30 -25.32
C LYS A 81 -4.04 -10.29 -25.00
N GLU A 82 -3.42 -9.72 -26.02
CA GLU A 82 -2.36 -8.71 -25.94
C GLU A 82 -2.87 -7.43 -25.25
N LYS A 83 -3.94 -6.84 -25.80
CA LYS A 83 -4.60 -5.64 -25.23
C LYS A 83 -5.11 -5.86 -23.81
N ARG A 84 -5.64 -7.06 -23.51
CA ARG A 84 -6.06 -7.42 -22.15
C ARG A 84 -4.86 -7.45 -21.20
N GLY A 85 -3.74 -8.05 -21.62
CA GLY A 85 -2.50 -8.09 -20.86
C GLY A 85 -1.96 -6.69 -20.57
N GLU A 86 -1.92 -5.83 -21.59
CA GLU A 86 -1.50 -4.42 -21.45
C GLU A 86 -2.36 -3.67 -20.42
N LYS A 87 -3.69 -3.76 -20.52
CA LYS A 87 -4.61 -3.13 -19.55
C LYS A 87 -4.39 -3.63 -18.13
N LEU A 88 -4.15 -4.93 -17.94
CA LEU A 88 -3.88 -5.50 -16.61
C LEU A 88 -2.60 -4.91 -16.00
N ILE A 89 -1.55 -4.78 -16.81
CA ILE A 89 -0.27 -4.18 -16.38
C ILE A 89 -0.47 -2.71 -16.02
N LEU A 90 -1.08 -1.92 -16.90
CA LEU A 90 -1.34 -0.49 -16.67
C LEU A 90 -2.22 -0.26 -15.44
N ASN A 91 -3.29 -1.04 -15.27
CA ASN A 91 -4.14 -0.97 -14.08
C ASN A 91 -3.40 -1.37 -12.80
N GLY A 92 -2.48 -2.33 -12.87
CA GLY A 92 -1.61 -2.70 -11.75
C GLY A 92 -0.74 -1.52 -11.31
N TYR A 93 -0.08 -0.86 -12.26
CA TYR A 93 0.71 0.34 -11.99
C TYR A 93 -0.12 1.50 -11.46
N ALA A 94 -1.32 1.74 -12.02
CA ALA A 94 -2.22 2.79 -11.55
C ALA A 94 -2.58 2.59 -10.07
N ARG A 95 -2.88 1.35 -9.65
CA ARG A 95 -3.20 1.03 -8.24
C ARG A 95 -2.00 1.21 -7.32
N ASP A 96 -0.84 0.72 -7.70
CA ASP A 96 0.41 0.87 -6.93
C ASP A 96 0.74 2.36 -6.72
N ASN A 97 0.72 3.14 -7.80
CA ASN A 97 1.00 4.57 -7.76
C ASN A 97 -0.05 5.33 -6.94
N TYR A 98 -1.33 4.97 -7.08
CA TYR A 98 -2.39 5.60 -6.30
C TYR A 98 -2.21 5.36 -4.80
N GLN A 99 -1.95 4.11 -4.39
CA GLN A 99 -1.67 3.81 -2.99
C GLN A 99 -0.43 4.57 -2.49
N ARG A 100 0.65 4.59 -3.27
CA ARG A 100 1.87 5.33 -2.93
C ARG A 100 1.63 6.83 -2.78
N ASN A 101 0.84 7.44 -3.66
CA ASN A 101 0.54 8.87 -3.60
C ASN A 101 -0.26 9.26 -2.36
N ASN A 102 -0.96 8.32 -1.71
CA ASN A 102 -1.63 8.57 -0.44
C ASN A 102 -0.64 8.74 0.74
N LEU A 103 0.64 8.37 0.59
CA LEU A 103 1.68 8.61 1.59
C LEU A 103 2.15 10.07 1.65
N ASN A 104 1.80 10.90 0.65
CA ASN A 104 2.15 12.32 0.58
C ASN A 104 1.10 13.24 1.22
N ARG A 105 0.12 12.68 1.94
CA ARG A 105 -0.97 13.43 2.57
C ARG A 105 -0.58 14.08 3.89
#